data_AF-A0A7G2S4L0-F1
#
_entry.id   AF-A0A7G2S4L0-F1
#
_cell.length_a   1.000
_cell.length_b   1.000
_cell.length_c   1.000
_cell.angle_alpha   90.00
_cell.angle_beta   90.00
_cell.angle_gamma   90.00
#
_symmetry.space_group_name_H-M   'P 1'
#
loop_
_entity.id
_entity.type
_entity.pdbx_description
1 polymer ?
#
loop_
_entity_poly.entity_id
_entity_poly.type
_entity_poly.pdbx_seq_one_letter_code
_entity_poly.pdbx_strand_id
1 'polypeptide(L)'
;MRTVIAVLLLVWGAPVIAVSLALAKVERAGEGESEQQVCDRALQMMTEELHVSLLSVIAATDDYQKRKLAYKQQDRSEFLLRDAYLSQLQEEKPSLQGRRWSGSRCTLRARYEADIDALARRVPIPEKSQASGPQHKDEPPPGIDRKTWQLFSTSRDRASLSQAFSTVSVLRMRISEYYLSSGKWPGSLNDMEIAPEQVVDQRIKRAYMLREGMLKLELAGRLEGHELTTWPVEGGVRGLEWQCSTTVNMGPNGFCEQAE
;
A
#
# COMPACT_ATOMS: atom_id res chain seq x y z
N MET A 1 -34.69 -48.24 35.94
CA MET A 1 -33.31 -47.69 35.97
C MET A 1 -33.10 -46.88 34.71
N ARG A 2 -32.58 -45.65 34.88
CA ARG A 2 -32.40 -44.61 33.86
C ARG A 2 -31.21 -44.95 32.95
N THR A 3 -31.42 -45.05 31.65
CA THR A 3 -30.34 -44.96 30.66
C THR A 3 -30.30 -43.54 30.12
N VAL A 4 -29.27 -42.81 30.54
CA VAL A 4 -28.97 -41.44 30.13
C VAL A 4 -28.44 -41.46 28.70
N ILE A 5 -29.09 -40.71 27.81
CA ILE A 5 -28.60 -40.41 26.46
C ILE A 5 -27.54 -39.32 26.62
N ALA A 6 -26.27 -39.68 26.49
CA ALA A 6 -25.19 -38.71 26.37
C ALA A 6 -25.09 -38.27 24.90
N VAL A 7 -25.66 -37.10 24.60
CA VAL A 7 -25.46 -36.38 23.34
C VAL A 7 -24.02 -35.86 23.35
N LEU A 8 -23.14 -36.48 22.58
CA LEU A 8 -21.83 -35.94 22.24
C LEU A 8 -22.03 -34.76 21.28
N LEU A 9 -22.06 -33.56 21.84
CA LEU A 9 -21.90 -32.31 21.09
C LEU A 9 -20.47 -32.29 20.52
N LEU A 10 -20.35 -32.64 19.24
CA LEU A 10 -19.18 -32.35 18.42
C LEU A 10 -19.02 -30.84 18.36
N VAL A 11 -18.12 -30.32 19.19
CA VAL A 11 -17.56 -28.97 19.06
C VAL A 11 -16.86 -28.92 17.71
N TRP A 12 -17.45 -28.19 16.77
CA TRP A 12 -16.78 -27.75 15.55
C TRP A 12 -15.63 -26.82 15.95
N GLY A 13 -14.45 -27.40 16.17
CA GLY A 13 -13.20 -26.65 16.13
C GLY A 13 -12.81 -26.47 14.66
N ALA A 14 -12.76 -25.23 14.18
CA ALA A 14 -12.18 -24.92 12.88
C ALA A 14 -10.73 -25.45 12.83
N PRO A 15 -10.29 -26.08 11.73
CA PRO A 15 -8.89 -26.45 11.59
C PRO A 15 -8.07 -25.17 11.45
N VAL A 16 -7.34 -24.77 12.49
CA VAL A 16 -6.31 -23.74 12.36
C VAL A 16 -5.20 -24.35 11.49
N ILE A 17 -5.13 -23.95 10.22
CA ILE A 17 -4.06 -24.41 9.33
C ILE A 17 -2.80 -23.62 9.67
N ALA A 18 -2.03 -24.13 10.63
CA ALA A 18 -0.67 -23.65 10.87
C ALA A 18 0.19 -24.02 9.67
N VAL A 19 0.63 -23.02 8.90
CA VAL A 19 1.56 -23.24 7.78
C VAL A 19 2.97 -22.98 8.26
N SER A 20 3.86 -23.89 7.89
CA SER A 20 5.27 -23.85 8.22
C SER A 20 6.06 -23.76 6.91
N LEU A 21 6.73 -22.63 6.66
CA LEU A 21 7.56 -22.41 5.48
C LEU A 21 9.03 -22.53 5.86
N ALA A 22 9.74 -23.45 5.20
CA ALA A 22 11.19 -23.55 5.30
C ALA A 22 11.83 -22.80 4.13
N LEU A 23 12.75 -21.89 4.45
CA LEU A 23 13.40 -21.01 3.49
C LEU A 23 14.91 -21.18 3.57
N ALA A 24 15.57 -21.17 2.41
CA ALA A 24 17.02 -21.15 2.32
C ALA A 24 17.43 -20.17 1.22
N LYS A 25 18.39 -19.31 1.53
CA LYS A 25 18.92 -18.32 0.58
C LYS A 25 20.43 -18.35 0.59
N VAL A 26 21.03 -18.23 -0.59
CA VAL A 26 22.47 -18.16 -0.76
C VAL A 26 22.80 -16.96 -1.63
N GLU A 27 23.59 -16.05 -1.10
CA GLU A 27 24.10 -14.90 -1.85
C GLU A 27 25.62 -14.97 -1.95
N ARG A 28 26.14 -14.49 -3.07
CA ARG A 28 27.58 -14.40 -3.32
C ARG A 28 28.02 -12.95 -3.14
N ALA A 29 29.23 -12.79 -2.63
CA ALA A 29 29.90 -11.50 -2.54
C ALA A 29 30.39 -11.04 -3.91
N GLY A 30 30.13 -9.77 -4.22
CA GLY A 30 30.85 -9.00 -5.22
C GLY A 30 32.20 -8.51 -4.71
N GLU A 31 32.94 -7.80 -5.56
CA GLU A 31 34.23 -7.22 -5.18
C GLU A 31 34.07 -6.19 -4.05
N GLY A 32 34.88 -6.31 -3.00
CA GLY A 32 34.89 -5.39 -1.86
C GLY A 32 33.68 -5.51 -0.91
N GLU A 33 32.74 -6.42 -1.15
CA GLU A 33 31.58 -6.58 -0.27
C GLU A 33 31.94 -7.31 1.03
N SER A 34 31.49 -6.74 2.15
CA SER A 34 31.61 -7.34 3.48
C SER A 34 30.62 -8.49 3.67
N GLU A 35 30.92 -9.40 4.62
CA GLU A 35 29.99 -10.45 5.03
C GLU A 35 28.60 -9.88 5.36
N GLN A 36 28.56 -8.77 6.10
CA GLN A 36 27.31 -8.19 6.58
C GLN A 36 26.44 -7.71 5.43
N GLN A 37 27.00 -7.01 4.44
CA GLN A 37 26.27 -6.57 3.25
C GLN A 37 25.66 -7.76 2.48
N VAL A 38 26.42 -8.84 2.31
CA VAL A 38 25.96 -10.02 1.56
C VAL A 38 24.88 -10.78 2.33
N CYS A 39 25.04 -10.93 3.65
CA CYS A 39 24.05 -11.60 4.49
C CYS A 39 22.77 -10.79 4.68
N ASP A 40 22.86 -9.46 4.80
CA ASP A 40 21.69 -8.59 4.92
C ASP A 40 20.89 -8.58 3.61
N ARG A 41 21.59 -8.54 2.46
CA ARG A 41 20.96 -8.71 1.14
C ARG A 41 20.29 -10.09 1.00
N ALA A 42 20.95 -11.16 1.44
CA ALA A 42 20.37 -12.50 1.44
C ALA A 42 19.10 -12.58 2.31
N LEU A 43 19.12 -11.94 3.48
CA LEU A 43 17.99 -11.89 4.40
C LEU A 43 16.83 -11.11 3.80
N GLN A 44 17.11 -9.98 3.15
CA GLN A 44 16.11 -9.18 2.45
C GLN A 44 15.41 -10.00 1.37
N MET A 45 16.17 -10.63 0.46
CA MET A 45 15.59 -11.46 -0.59
C MET A 45 14.79 -12.65 -0.04
N MET A 46 15.29 -13.29 1.01
CA MET A 46 14.54 -14.37 1.68
C MET A 46 13.20 -13.87 2.24
N THR A 47 13.18 -12.65 2.77
CA THR A 47 11.98 -12.04 3.34
C THR A 47 10.98 -11.67 2.24
N GLU A 48 11.45 -11.13 1.11
CA GLU A 48 10.61 -10.86 -0.06
C GLU A 48 9.98 -12.15 -0.63
N GLU A 49 10.77 -13.23 -0.74
CA GLU A 49 10.26 -14.55 -1.16
C GLU A 49 9.25 -15.14 -0.17
N LEU A 50 9.46 -14.92 1.14
CA LEU A 50 8.48 -15.28 2.17
C LEU A 50 7.15 -14.56 1.91
N HIS A 51 7.16 -13.25 1.72
CA HIS A 51 5.94 -12.45 1.53
C HIS A 51 5.15 -12.88 0.30
N VAL A 52 5.85 -13.14 -0.82
CA VAL A 52 5.22 -13.65 -2.04
C VAL A 52 4.60 -15.04 -1.80
N SER A 53 5.32 -15.92 -1.10
CA SER A 53 4.84 -17.27 -0.77
C SER A 53 3.62 -17.21 0.14
N LEU A 54 3.67 -16.42 1.22
CA LEU A 54 2.55 -16.23 2.14
C LEU A 54 1.32 -15.66 1.44
N LEU A 55 1.50 -14.64 0.60
CA LEU A 55 0.40 -14.08 -0.17
C LEU A 55 -0.26 -15.13 -1.07
N SER A 56 0.52 -16.02 -1.71
CA SER A 56 -0.05 -17.08 -2.55
C SER A 56 -0.90 -18.07 -1.76
N VAL A 57 -0.46 -18.43 -0.54
CA VAL A 57 -1.19 -19.31 0.37
C VAL A 57 -2.44 -18.61 0.91
N ILE A 58 -2.32 -17.35 1.32
CA ILE A 58 -3.44 -16.51 1.77
C ILE A 58 -4.48 -16.38 0.64
N ALA A 59 -4.05 -16.19 -0.60
CA ALA A 59 -4.93 -16.06 -1.76
C ALA A 59 -5.81 -17.31 -2.00
N ALA A 60 -5.37 -18.48 -1.53
CA ALA A 60 -6.14 -19.71 -1.60
C ALA A 60 -7.21 -19.85 -0.50
N THR A 61 -7.25 -18.95 0.49
CA THR A 61 -8.23 -19.00 1.59
C THR A 61 -9.58 -18.39 1.22
N ASP A 62 -10.64 -18.89 1.87
CA ASP A 62 -11.99 -18.32 1.74
C ASP A 62 -12.05 -16.85 2.18
N ASP A 63 -11.32 -16.49 3.22
CA ASP A 63 -11.30 -15.13 3.76
C ASP A 63 -10.68 -14.13 2.77
N TYR A 64 -9.67 -14.55 2.00
CA TYR A 64 -9.17 -13.75 0.89
C TYR A 64 -10.20 -13.65 -0.25
N GLN A 65 -10.83 -14.77 -0.62
CA GLN A 65 -11.84 -14.76 -1.70
C GLN A 65 -13.05 -13.87 -1.37
N LYS A 66 -13.49 -13.84 -0.11
CA LYS A 66 -14.53 -12.90 0.36
C LYS A 66 -14.12 -11.44 0.15
N ARG A 67 -12.88 -11.09 0.47
CA ARG A 67 -12.33 -9.72 0.25
C ARG A 67 -12.18 -9.40 -1.22
N LYS A 68 -11.69 -10.34 -2.03
CA LYS A 68 -11.61 -10.21 -3.48
C LYS A 68 -12.97 -9.91 -4.08
N LEU A 69 -14.01 -10.62 -3.65
CA LEU A 69 -15.38 -10.34 -4.05
C LEU A 69 -15.85 -8.95 -3.60
N ALA A 70 -15.58 -8.56 -2.36
CA ALA A 70 -15.96 -7.24 -1.83
C ALA A 70 -15.25 -6.08 -2.56
N TYR A 71 -13.96 -6.23 -2.87
CA TYR A 71 -13.21 -5.28 -3.69
C TYR A 71 -13.81 -5.17 -5.09
N LYS A 72 -14.10 -6.32 -5.73
CA LYS A 72 -14.75 -6.36 -7.05
C LYS A 72 -16.13 -5.70 -7.05
N GLN A 73 -16.92 -5.88 -6.00
CA GLN A 73 -18.24 -5.23 -5.85
C GLN A 73 -18.17 -3.71 -5.73
N GLN A 74 -17.01 -3.17 -5.36
CA GLN A 74 -16.75 -1.73 -5.25
C GLN A 74 -15.91 -1.18 -6.41
N ASP A 75 -15.80 -1.92 -7.51
CA ASP A 75 -14.97 -1.56 -8.67
C ASP A 75 -13.51 -1.24 -8.30
N ARG A 76 -12.99 -1.90 -7.24
CA ARG A 76 -11.59 -1.80 -6.84
C ARG A 76 -10.80 -2.90 -7.55
N SER A 77 -9.61 -2.55 -8.03
CA SER A 77 -8.74 -3.52 -8.71
C SER A 77 -8.25 -4.60 -7.73
N GLU A 78 -8.06 -5.82 -8.24
CA GLU A 78 -7.47 -6.92 -7.47
C GLU A 78 -6.03 -6.61 -7.03
N PHE A 79 -5.34 -5.78 -7.81
CA PHE A 79 -4.02 -5.27 -7.46
C PHE A 79 -4.02 -4.55 -6.10
N LEU A 80 -5.05 -3.73 -5.80
CA LEU A 80 -5.16 -3.03 -4.52
C LEU A 80 -5.31 -4.00 -3.34
N LEU A 81 -6.05 -5.10 -3.52
CA LEU A 81 -6.17 -6.13 -2.49
C LEU A 81 -4.83 -6.82 -2.27
N ARG A 82 -4.16 -7.20 -3.35
CA ARG A 82 -2.84 -7.85 -3.31
C ARG A 82 -1.81 -6.98 -2.60
N ASP A 83 -1.79 -5.70 -2.93
CA ASP A 83 -0.86 -4.72 -2.36
C ASP A 83 -1.14 -4.47 -0.86
N ALA A 84 -2.42 -4.38 -0.46
CA ALA A 84 -2.79 -4.27 0.96
C ALA A 84 -2.27 -5.46 1.80
N TYR A 85 -2.35 -6.68 1.26
CA TYR A 85 -1.76 -7.84 1.93
C TYR A 85 -0.24 -7.78 1.97
N LEU A 86 0.44 -7.35 0.88
CA LEU A 86 1.90 -7.20 0.89
C LEU A 86 2.34 -6.18 1.95
N SER A 87 1.63 -5.05 2.11
CA SER A 87 1.91 -4.09 3.18
C SER A 87 1.76 -4.72 4.57
N GLN A 88 0.71 -5.49 4.81
CA GLN A 88 0.51 -6.20 6.09
C GLN A 88 1.56 -7.27 6.36
N LEU A 89 2.11 -7.88 5.31
CA LEU A 89 3.16 -8.90 5.43
C LEU A 89 4.54 -8.30 5.69
N GLN A 90 4.77 -7.00 5.54
CA GLN A 90 6.10 -6.38 5.80
C GLN A 90 6.60 -6.60 7.23
N GLU A 91 5.68 -6.73 8.19
CA GLU A 91 6.02 -7.02 9.59
C GLU A 91 6.43 -8.49 9.80
N GLU A 92 6.08 -9.37 8.86
CA GLU A 92 6.38 -10.80 8.94
C GLU A 92 7.84 -11.07 8.56
N LYS A 93 8.58 -11.63 9.51
CA LYS A 93 10.00 -11.96 9.35
C LYS A 93 10.23 -13.45 9.63
N PRO A 94 11.03 -14.13 8.80
CA PRO A 94 11.36 -15.52 9.05
C PRO A 94 12.30 -15.63 10.26
N SER A 95 12.13 -16.68 11.06
CA SER A 95 13.04 -16.97 12.17
C SER A 95 14.28 -17.68 11.64
N LEU A 96 15.44 -17.03 11.77
CA LEU A 96 16.71 -17.58 11.31
C LEU A 96 17.11 -18.78 12.16
N GLN A 97 17.21 -19.94 11.52
CA GLN A 97 17.73 -21.18 12.13
C GLN A 97 19.23 -21.34 11.92
N GLY A 98 19.79 -20.67 10.91
CA GLY A 98 21.22 -20.72 10.66
C GLY A 98 21.69 -19.64 9.70
N ARG A 99 22.87 -19.11 9.99
CA ARG A 99 23.63 -18.20 9.13
C ARG A 99 25.05 -18.73 9.02
N ARG A 100 25.56 -18.86 7.79
CA ARG A 100 26.93 -19.30 7.53
C ARG A 100 27.58 -18.45 6.46
N TRP A 101 28.75 -17.90 6.79
CA TRP A 101 29.64 -17.25 5.85
C TRP A 101 30.78 -18.19 5.43
N SER A 102 31.15 -18.17 4.15
CA SER A 102 32.24 -18.99 3.60
C SER A 102 33.35 -18.16 2.93
N GLY A 103 33.52 -16.89 3.32
CA GLY A 103 34.51 -15.97 2.72
C GLY A 103 34.08 -15.31 1.41
N SER A 104 33.13 -15.91 0.68
CA SER A 104 32.58 -15.37 -0.57
C SER A 104 31.08 -15.58 -0.76
N ARG A 105 30.44 -16.27 0.18
CA ARG A 105 29.00 -16.60 0.12
C ARG A 105 28.40 -16.55 1.51
N CYS A 106 27.20 -15.99 1.60
CA CYS A 106 26.35 -16.09 2.78
C CYS A 106 25.23 -17.09 2.52
N THR A 107 25.09 -18.09 3.38
CA THR A 107 23.98 -19.05 3.37
C THR A 107 23.11 -18.82 4.59
N LEU A 108 21.82 -18.59 4.36
CA LEU A 108 20.80 -18.43 5.38
C LEU A 108 19.82 -19.59 5.33
N ARG A 109 19.37 -20.05 6.49
CA ARG A 109 18.25 -20.98 6.67
C ARG A 109 17.29 -20.38 7.67
N ALA A 110 16.01 -20.41 7.34
CA ALA A 110 14.98 -19.87 8.20
C ALA A 110 13.72 -20.70 8.15
N ARG A 111 12.89 -20.53 9.17
CA ARG A 111 11.56 -21.11 9.25
C ARG A 111 10.58 -20.01 9.62
N TYR A 112 9.41 -20.06 9.00
CA TYR A 112 8.30 -19.20 9.35
C TYR A 112 7.09 -20.05 9.70
N GLU A 113 6.41 -19.70 10.79
CA GLU A 113 5.20 -20.38 11.26
C GLU A 113 4.15 -19.31 11.53
N ALA A 114 2.98 -19.47 10.91
CA ALA A 114 1.86 -18.57 11.16
C ALA A 114 0.51 -19.25 10.96
N ASP A 115 -0.49 -18.64 11.60
CA ASP A 115 -1.90 -18.89 11.32
C ASP A 115 -2.29 -18.13 10.05
N ILE A 116 -2.44 -18.87 8.95
CA ILE A 116 -2.81 -18.32 7.65
C ILE A 116 -4.19 -17.69 7.69
N ASP A 117 -5.12 -18.24 8.46
CA ASP A 117 -6.48 -17.70 8.55
C ASP A 117 -6.47 -16.36 9.29
N ALA A 118 -5.63 -16.23 10.33
CA ALA A 118 -5.40 -14.95 10.98
C ALA A 118 -4.78 -13.92 10.02
N LEU A 119 -3.77 -14.30 9.23
CA LEU A 119 -3.18 -13.43 8.22
C LEU A 119 -4.21 -13.01 7.16
N ALA A 120 -5.03 -13.94 6.69
CA ALA A 120 -6.09 -13.69 5.72
C ALA A 120 -7.12 -12.68 6.24
N ARG A 121 -7.31 -12.58 7.57
CA ARG A 121 -8.26 -11.64 8.17
C ARG A 121 -7.72 -10.22 8.39
N ARG A 122 -6.41 -9.99 8.33
CA ARG A 122 -5.80 -8.69 8.69
C ARG A 122 -6.18 -7.53 7.79
N VAL A 123 -6.33 -7.78 6.49
CA VAL A 123 -6.86 -6.75 5.58
C VAL A 123 -8.35 -6.58 5.89
N PRO A 124 -8.86 -5.37 6.14
CA PRO A 124 -10.29 -5.19 6.36
C PRO A 124 -11.07 -5.49 5.07
N ILE A 125 -12.25 -6.10 5.21
CA ILE A 125 -13.22 -6.06 4.11
C ILE A 125 -13.60 -4.59 3.97
N PRO A 126 -13.49 -4.00 2.77
CA PRO A 126 -13.91 -2.63 2.60
C PRO A 126 -15.37 -2.60 3.00
N GLU A 127 -15.70 -1.83 4.03
CA GLU A 127 -17.09 -1.61 4.40
C GLU A 127 -17.81 -1.25 3.11
N LYS A 128 -19.06 -1.71 2.96
CA LYS A 128 -19.92 -1.05 1.98
C LYS A 128 -19.89 0.40 2.41
N SER A 129 -19.07 1.20 1.74
CA SER A 129 -19.36 2.60 1.58
C SER A 129 -20.84 2.55 1.27
N GLN A 130 -21.67 3.10 2.16
CA GLN A 130 -22.94 3.59 1.68
C GLN A 130 -22.56 4.22 0.37
N ALA A 131 -23.13 3.70 -0.71
CA ALA A 131 -23.05 4.42 -1.93
C ALA A 131 -23.56 5.81 -1.52
N SER A 132 -22.64 6.76 -1.32
CA SER A 132 -22.74 8.00 -2.03
C SER A 132 -23.15 7.50 -3.39
N GLY A 133 -24.46 7.54 -3.64
CA GLY A 133 -25.00 7.06 -4.88
C GLY A 133 -24.32 7.82 -6.00
N PRO A 134 -24.84 7.76 -7.21
CA PRO A 134 -24.67 8.90 -8.09
C PRO A 134 -25.34 10.13 -7.42
N GLN A 135 -24.74 10.73 -6.39
CA GLN A 135 -25.11 12.04 -5.90
C GLN A 135 -24.49 13.02 -6.90
N HIS A 136 -25.24 13.28 -7.97
CA HIS A 136 -25.50 14.60 -8.58
C HIS A 136 -24.41 15.70 -8.43
N LYS A 137 -23.12 15.39 -8.45
CA LYS A 137 -22.04 16.40 -8.45
C LYS A 137 -21.58 16.74 -9.86
N ASP A 138 -21.93 15.92 -10.84
CA ASP A 138 -21.55 16.10 -12.25
C ASP A 138 -22.71 16.31 -13.21
N GLU A 139 -23.93 16.39 -12.71
CA GLU A 139 -25.02 16.92 -13.51
C GLU A 139 -24.96 18.45 -13.57
N PRO A 140 -25.24 19.04 -14.74
CA PRO A 140 -25.29 20.47 -14.86
C PRO A 140 -26.34 21.06 -13.90
N PRO A 141 -26.07 22.21 -13.27
CA PRO A 141 -27.07 22.94 -12.51
C PRO A 141 -28.32 23.22 -13.36
N PRO A 142 -29.51 23.33 -12.76
CA PRO A 142 -30.71 23.71 -13.48
C PRO A 142 -30.47 25.00 -14.29
N GLY A 143 -30.71 24.96 -15.60
CA GLY A 143 -30.51 26.10 -16.50
C GLY A 143 -29.16 26.17 -17.21
N ILE A 144 -28.22 25.25 -16.95
CA ILE A 144 -26.97 25.14 -17.72
C ILE A 144 -27.07 23.92 -18.65
N ASP A 145 -26.79 24.11 -19.94
CA ASP A 145 -26.77 23.01 -20.88
C ASP A 145 -25.50 22.14 -20.72
N ARG A 146 -25.58 20.89 -21.16
CA ARG A 146 -24.49 19.91 -21.00
C ARG A 146 -23.20 20.30 -21.71
N LYS A 147 -23.28 21.03 -22.84
CA LYS A 147 -22.10 21.47 -23.61
C LYS A 147 -21.38 22.58 -22.87
N THR A 148 -22.12 23.56 -22.34
CA THR A 148 -21.57 24.61 -21.47
C THR A 148 -20.97 24.01 -20.20
N TRP A 149 -21.64 23.04 -19.59
CA TRP A 149 -21.12 22.33 -18.41
C TRP A 149 -19.80 21.58 -18.69
N GLN A 150 -19.68 20.96 -19.86
CA GLN A 150 -18.44 20.31 -20.32
C GLN A 150 -17.31 21.33 -20.56
N LEU A 151 -17.60 22.55 -21.02
CA LEU A 151 -16.56 23.59 -21.20
C LEU A 151 -15.92 24.00 -19.87
N PHE A 152 -16.66 23.90 -18.76
CA PHE A 152 -16.13 24.18 -17.41
C PHE A 152 -15.50 22.96 -16.73
N SER A 153 -15.51 21.79 -17.36
CA SER A 153 -14.97 20.54 -16.78
C SER A 153 -13.51 20.70 -16.34
N THR A 154 -12.66 21.24 -17.20
CA THR A 154 -11.23 21.47 -16.92
C THR A 154 -11.01 22.44 -15.76
N SER A 155 -11.81 23.49 -15.65
CA SER A 155 -11.75 24.42 -14.50
C SER A 155 -12.17 23.75 -13.20
N ARG A 156 -13.18 22.88 -13.24
CA ARG A 156 -13.64 22.12 -12.06
C ARG A 156 -12.67 21.03 -11.66
N ASP A 157 -12.01 20.40 -12.63
CA ASP A 157 -10.97 19.39 -12.39
C ASP A 157 -9.76 20.03 -11.72
N ARG A 158 -9.32 21.20 -12.20
CA ARG A 158 -8.27 22.02 -11.56
C ARG A 158 -8.62 22.43 -10.14
N ALA A 159 -9.86 22.86 -9.90
CA ALA A 159 -10.32 23.20 -8.55
C ALA A 159 -10.31 21.98 -7.61
N SER A 160 -10.75 20.83 -8.11
CA SER A 160 -10.74 19.57 -7.36
C SER A 160 -9.31 19.12 -7.05
N LEU A 161 -8.40 19.27 -8.02
CA LEU A 161 -6.98 18.95 -7.85
C LEU A 161 -6.32 19.88 -6.82
N SER A 162 -6.59 21.19 -6.89
CA SER A 162 -6.08 22.17 -5.92
C SER A 162 -6.50 21.85 -4.49
N GLN A 163 -7.72 21.36 -4.30
CA GLN A 163 -8.17 20.90 -2.99
C GLN A 163 -7.40 19.66 -2.51
N ALA A 164 -7.14 18.69 -3.37
CA ALA A 164 -6.31 17.53 -3.03
C ALA A 164 -4.86 17.95 -2.67
N PHE A 165 -4.32 18.99 -3.31
CA PHE A 165 -2.99 19.53 -3.01
C PHE A 165 -2.81 20.09 -1.60
N SER A 166 -3.91 20.50 -0.94
CA SER A 166 -3.82 20.94 0.46
C SER A 166 -3.38 19.80 1.38
N THR A 167 -3.94 18.60 1.19
CA THR A 167 -3.53 17.37 1.90
C THR A 167 -2.10 16.98 1.51
N VAL A 168 -1.75 17.07 0.23
CA VAL A 168 -0.39 16.76 -0.24
C VAL A 168 0.66 17.67 0.39
N SER A 169 0.36 18.97 0.52
CA SER A 169 1.28 19.92 1.15
C SER A 169 1.60 19.55 2.60
N VAL A 170 0.61 19.07 3.36
CA VAL A 170 0.81 18.59 4.73
C VAL A 170 1.69 17.34 4.74
N LEU A 171 1.42 16.38 3.85
CA LEU A 171 2.21 15.15 3.73
C LEU A 171 3.67 15.43 3.34
N ARG A 172 3.91 16.35 2.40
CA ARG A 172 5.26 16.80 2.02
C ARG A 172 6.04 17.34 3.22
N MET A 173 5.38 18.10 4.08
CA MET A 173 5.99 18.62 5.30
C MET A 173 6.41 17.47 6.23
N ARG A 174 5.54 16.49 6.45
CA ARG A 174 5.83 15.30 7.28
C ARG A 174 6.96 14.43 6.71
N ILE A 175 6.96 14.22 5.39
CA ILE A 175 8.04 13.49 4.70
C ILE A 175 9.38 14.23 4.89
N SER A 176 9.37 15.56 4.80
CA SER A 176 10.56 16.37 5.02
C SER A 176 11.03 16.31 6.48
N GLU A 177 10.13 16.38 7.46
CA GLU A 177 10.44 16.22 8.89
C GLU A 177 11.06 14.85 9.19
N TYR A 178 10.50 13.77 8.61
CA TYR A 178 11.05 12.43 8.75
C TYR A 178 12.46 12.32 8.15
N TYR A 179 12.67 12.89 6.96
CA TYR A 179 13.99 12.89 6.32
C TYR A 179 15.02 13.68 7.14
N LEU A 180 14.66 14.87 7.62
CA LEU A 180 15.56 15.71 8.41
C LEU A 180 15.93 15.09 9.76
N SER A 181 15.05 14.28 10.35
CA SER A 181 15.29 13.60 11.63
C SER A 181 16.02 12.27 11.48
N SER A 182 15.73 11.48 10.44
CA SER A 182 16.27 10.13 10.27
C SER A 182 17.43 10.03 9.27
N GLY A 183 17.63 11.06 8.45
CA GLY A 183 18.56 11.03 7.30
C GLY A 183 18.13 10.09 6.18
N LYS A 184 16.89 9.56 6.22
CA LYS A 184 16.35 8.61 5.25
C LYS A 184 14.94 9.01 4.85
N TRP A 185 14.56 8.66 3.62
CA TRP A 185 13.18 8.83 3.16
C TRP A 185 12.25 7.82 3.85
N PRO A 186 11.01 8.19 4.17
CA PRO A 186 10.03 7.24 4.68
C PRO A 186 9.66 6.26 3.57
N GLY A 187 9.68 4.97 3.90
CA GLY A 187 9.27 3.88 3.01
C GLY A 187 7.75 3.64 3.04
N SER A 188 7.06 4.14 4.06
CA SER A 188 5.61 4.05 4.20
C SER A 188 5.02 5.28 4.90
N LEU A 189 3.69 5.46 4.82
CA LEU A 189 2.99 6.48 5.62
C LEU A 189 3.06 6.16 7.13
N ASN A 190 3.14 4.88 7.49
CA ASN A 190 3.23 4.42 8.88
C ASN A 190 4.58 4.80 9.53
N ASP A 191 5.65 4.91 8.73
CA ASP A 191 6.96 5.37 9.22
C ASP A 191 6.87 6.80 9.80
N MET A 192 5.89 7.57 9.33
CA MET A 192 5.58 8.93 9.78
C MET A 192 4.40 8.98 10.76
N GLU A 193 3.95 7.83 11.28
CA GLU A 193 2.78 7.68 12.15
C GLU A 193 1.47 8.20 11.52
N ILE A 194 1.37 8.17 10.19
CA ILE A 194 0.18 8.60 9.44
C ILE A 194 -0.61 7.36 9.03
N ALA A 195 -1.80 7.20 9.61
CA ALA A 195 -2.70 6.14 9.23
C ALA A 195 -3.33 6.44 7.85
N PRO A 196 -3.45 5.47 6.93
CA PRO A 196 -4.03 5.68 5.60
C PRO A 196 -5.42 6.35 5.63
N GLU A 197 -6.21 6.06 6.65
CA GLU A 197 -7.56 6.60 6.87
C GLU A 197 -7.55 8.11 7.14
N GLN A 198 -6.42 8.68 7.59
CA GLN A 198 -6.27 10.13 7.78
C GLN A 198 -6.05 10.87 6.44
N VAL A 199 -5.66 10.13 5.40
CA VAL A 199 -5.34 10.68 4.08
C VAL A 199 -6.44 10.39 3.06
N VAL A 200 -7.08 9.23 3.16
CA VAL A 200 -8.18 8.82 2.28
C VAL A 200 -9.45 9.59 2.62
N ASP A 201 -9.99 10.31 1.64
CA ASP A 201 -11.22 11.10 1.77
C ASP A 201 -12.04 11.10 0.47
N GLN A 202 -12.99 12.02 0.33
CA GLN A 202 -13.82 12.14 -0.88
C GLN A 202 -13.03 12.54 -2.15
N ARG A 203 -11.77 12.94 -2.02
CA ARG A 203 -10.90 13.49 -3.07
C ARG A 203 -9.64 12.64 -3.28
N ILE A 204 -9.20 11.90 -2.27
CA ILE A 204 -8.06 11.00 -2.33
C ILE A 204 -8.55 9.58 -2.08
N LYS A 205 -8.47 8.74 -3.11
CA LYS A 205 -8.83 7.32 -3.06
C LYS A 205 -7.79 6.53 -2.28
N ARG A 206 -6.52 6.88 -2.48
CA ARG A 206 -5.37 6.22 -1.86
C ARG A 206 -4.16 7.13 -1.87
N ALA A 207 -3.28 6.98 -0.88
CA ALA A 207 -1.94 7.56 -0.87
C ALA A 207 -0.93 6.51 -0.41
N TYR A 208 0.25 6.49 -1.02
CA TYR A 208 1.33 5.59 -0.64
C TYR A 208 2.70 6.17 -1.01
N MET A 209 3.72 5.72 -0.29
CA MET A 209 5.11 6.07 -0.55
C MET A 209 5.70 5.12 -1.59
N LEU A 210 6.47 5.68 -2.49
CA LEU A 210 7.36 5.04 -3.45
C LEU A 210 8.80 5.31 -3.03
N ARG A 211 9.76 4.77 -3.79
CA ARG A 211 11.19 4.95 -3.50
C ARG A 211 11.58 6.44 -3.48
N GLU A 212 12.64 6.75 -2.73
CA GLU A 212 13.23 8.10 -2.67
C GLU A 212 12.27 9.19 -2.17
N GLY A 213 11.34 8.84 -1.27
CA GLY A 213 10.44 9.82 -0.64
C GLY A 213 9.32 10.29 -1.57
N MET A 214 9.14 9.63 -2.72
CA MET A 214 8.07 9.93 -3.66
C MET A 214 6.71 9.51 -3.06
N LEU A 215 5.77 10.44 -3.02
CA LEU A 215 4.40 10.22 -2.59
C LEU A 215 3.50 10.13 -3.83
N LYS A 216 2.78 9.02 -3.98
CA LYS A 216 1.79 8.82 -5.04
C LYS A 216 0.38 8.79 -4.46
N LEU A 217 -0.52 9.51 -5.10
CA LEU A 217 -1.94 9.61 -4.76
C LEU A 217 -2.80 9.17 -5.95
N GLU A 218 -3.74 8.28 -5.67
CA GLU A 218 -4.86 7.98 -6.55
C GLU A 218 -6.01 8.90 -6.16
N LEU A 219 -6.50 9.70 -7.10
CA LEU A 219 -7.55 10.68 -6.85
C LEU A 219 -8.94 10.01 -6.86
N ALA A 220 -9.88 10.59 -6.11
CA ALA A 220 -11.25 10.13 -5.97
C ALA A 220 -12.26 11.17 -6.48
N GLY A 221 -13.53 10.76 -6.47
CA GLY A 221 -14.64 11.61 -6.87
C GLY A 221 -14.53 11.97 -8.34
N ARG A 222 -14.56 13.27 -8.65
CA ARG A 222 -14.52 13.76 -10.03
C ARG A 222 -13.20 13.46 -10.76
N LEU A 223 -12.12 13.28 -9.99
CA LEU A 223 -10.80 12.97 -10.53
C LEU A 223 -10.49 11.47 -10.46
N GLU A 224 -11.50 10.61 -10.28
CA GLU A 224 -11.28 9.18 -10.26
C GLU A 224 -10.60 8.69 -11.55
N GLY A 225 -9.57 7.85 -11.40
CA GLY A 225 -8.71 7.39 -12.50
C GLY A 225 -7.53 8.32 -12.80
N HIS A 226 -7.47 9.50 -12.20
CA HIS A 226 -6.31 10.37 -12.26
C HIS A 226 -5.34 10.12 -11.10
N GLU A 227 -4.06 10.30 -11.39
CA GLU A 227 -2.98 10.17 -10.42
C GLU A 227 -2.28 11.51 -10.21
N LEU A 228 -1.77 11.70 -8.99
CA LEU A 228 -0.87 12.78 -8.59
C LEU A 228 0.33 12.16 -7.89
N THR A 229 1.52 12.40 -8.41
CA THR A 229 2.78 11.93 -7.82
C THR A 229 3.66 13.12 -7.50
N THR A 230 4.25 13.15 -6.32
CA THR A 230 5.18 14.21 -5.90
C THR A 230 6.42 13.64 -5.26
N TRP A 231 7.57 14.24 -5.51
CA TRP A 231 8.84 13.76 -4.97
C TRP A 231 9.74 14.93 -4.59
N PRO A 232 10.60 14.72 -3.59
CA PRO A 232 11.64 15.67 -3.25
C PRO A 232 12.72 15.72 -4.34
N VAL A 233 13.28 16.90 -4.57
CA VAL A 233 14.50 17.10 -5.37
C VAL A 233 15.49 17.95 -4.58
N GLU A 234 16.79 17.74 -4.82
CA GLU A 234 17.84 18.51 -4.15
C GLU A 234 17.88 19.95 -4.69
N GLY A 235 17.24 20.85 -3.95
CA GLY A 235 17.14 22.27 -4.26
C GLY A 235 18.31 23.08 -3.71
N GLY A 236 19.47 22.99 -4.36
CA GLY A 236 20.63 23.89 -4.17
C GLY A 236 20.81 24.48 -2.76
N VAL A 237 20.90 25.82 -2.66
CA VAL A 237 21.28 26.56 -1.43
C VAL A 237 20.14 26.64 -0.39
N ARG A 238 18.92 26.16 -0.69
CA ARG A 238 17.71 26.39 0.13
C ARG A 238 17.07 25.13 0.72
N GLY A 239 17.62 23.94 0.46
CA GLY A 239 17.11 22.68 1.00
C GLY A 239 16.13 22.00 0.05
N LEU A 240 15.32 21.11 0.62
CA LEU A 240 14.43 20.21 -0.13
C LEU A 240 13.38 20.97 -0.95
N GLU A 241 13.46 20.82 -2.27
CA GLU A 241 12.45 21.27 -3.20
C GLU A 241 11.52 20.11 -3.58
N TRP A 242 10.34 20.42 -4.11
CA TRP A 242 9.33 19.41 -4.43
C TRP A 242 8.85 19.55 -5.87
N GLN A 243 8.99 18.47 -6.63
CA GLN A 243 8.39 18.34 -7.95
C GLN A 243 7.13 17.50 -7.88
N CYS A 244 6.30 17.60 -8.92
CA CYS A 244 5.17 16.71 -9.03
C CYS A 244 4.67 16.55 -10.48
N SER A 245 4.03 15.41 -10.73
CA SER A 245 3.37 15.10 -11.99
C SER A 245 1.93 14.69 -11.73
N THR A 246 1.04 15.08 -12.65
CA THR A 246 -0.36 14.67 -12.62
C THR A 246 -0.90 14.46 -14.02
N THR A 247 -1.85 13.54 -14.12
CA THR A 247 -2.61 13.26 -15.36
C THR A 247 -3.74 14.26 -15.59
N VAL A 248 -4.02 15.16 -14.64
CA VAL A 248 -5.05 16.20 -14.77
C VAL A 248 -4.49 17.39 -15.53
N ASN A 249 -5.25 17.93 -16.49
CA ASN A 249 -4.86 19.14 -17.21
C ASN A 249 -4.88 20.36 -16.27
N MET A 250 -3.68 20.87 -15.94
CA MET A 250 -3.52 22.00 -15.03
C MET A 250 -3.65 23.38 -15.70
N GLY A 251 -3.65 23.43 -17.03
CA GLY A 251 -3.59 24.68 -17.79
C GLY A 251 -2.20 25.36 -17.72
N PRO A 252 -2.08 26.62 -18.18
CA PRO A 252 -0.78 27.29 -18.38
C PRO A 252 -0.02 27.65 -17.09
N ASN A 253 -0.72 27.76 -15.95
CA ASN A 253 -0.12 28.02 -14.64
C ASN A 253 -0.41 26.81 -13.74
N GLY A 254 0.43 25.77 -13.84
CA GLY A 254 0.28 24.53 -13.09
C GLY A 254 0.56 24.69 -11.60
N PHE A 255 -0.03 23.81 -10.79
CA PHE A 255 0.23 23.74 -9.33
C PHE A 255 1.56 23.05 -9.00
N CYS A 256 2.22 22.49 -10.03
CA CYS A 256 3.55 21.92 -9.98
C CYS A 256 4.25 22.12 -11.32
N GLU A 257 5.57 22.12 -11.26
CA GLU A 257 6.43 21.98 -12.43
C GLU A 257 6.30 20.54 -12.96
N GLN A 258 5.75 20.39 -14.17
CA GLN A 258 5.73 19.10 -14.86
C GLN A 258 7.17 18.76 -15.24
N ALA A 259 7.74 17.71 -14.64
CA ALA A 259 8.91 17.07 -15.20
C ALA A 259 8.47 16.37 -16.50
N GLU A 260 9.12 16.72 -17.61
CA GLU A 260 8.93 16.07 -18.92
C GLU A 260 9.29 14.58 -18.90
#